data_AF-A0A2G3JC95-F1
#
_entry.id   AF-A0A2G3JC95-F1
#
_cell.length_a   1.000
_cell.length_b   1.000
_cell.length_c   1.000
_cell.angle_alpha   90.00
_cell.angle_beta   90.00
_cell.angle_gamma   90.00
#
_symmetry.space_group_name_H-M   'P 1'
#
loop_
_entity.id
_entity.type
_entity.pdbx_description
1 polymer ?
#
loop_
_entity_poly.entity_id
_entity_poly.type
_entity_poly.pdbx_seq_one_letter_code
_entity_poly.pdbx_strand_id
1 'polypeptide(L)'
;MHSSEPGSQPPVVIELSPPYAVQGRLVRYQSLWLLLRIIYARQIEKRPLSAATIRAHFPQTKSIRMIISRAFAEFSRLGIAVGWGHDQQIDLALLKLSQRSRGPFWLQADTLERFVFLRQGEHISADELGPFLGLHASAQPQMGMVGERNGVDYVMQDMRFWQHLTQGMREGHDGFVRPAALRQSDPFLLAQQCAQDDFQQALALMKASLAWRRSDLLAESKQALSRFEHIIALGQLASARPTFAAMAQIVHAWDRYSQGDTEAARVLLQQLEASATLGPVVRYNPRVRFEFLNLSALLYKFDAMAEGGALRQESADAALQALSYALEAACEADSIDAVQHAAANIGWCLWLFRQLDLLDQPLPAVQAQAMRWLGLSEWICDRFGVGSASAWNTIFILRIARGNCHGASSLATFRTQQPMSLSEAALALQPLSAPFALGFNHWFAWAQFTLEEYDSGRLRFPPLQLANLLLEAAWFCVFEQGASLAAYQIVERLRAQLLELRPSERVFFRDALSAIPLP
;
A
#
# COMPACT_ATOMS: atom_id res chain seq x y z
N MET A 1 -36.43 -57.58 23.35
CA MET A 1 -36.85 -56.39 22.59
C MET A 1 -37.53 -55.43 23.56
N HIS A 2 -36.79 -54.46 24.09
CA HIS A 2 -37.38 -53.25 24.68
C HIS A 2 -36.90 -52.09 23.82
N SER A 3 -37.83 -51.52 23.07
CA SER A 3 -37.61 -50.36 22.22
C SER A 3 -37.57 -49.13 23.11
N SER A 4 -36.38 -48.56 23.28
CA SER A 4 -36.16 -47.30 23.98
C SER A 4 -36.70 -46.15 23.13
N GLU A 5 -37.64 -45.39 23.67
CA GLU A 5 -37.97 -44.06 23.16
C GLU A 5 -36.69 -43.18 23.13
N PRO A 6 -36.48 -42.35 22.10
CA PRO A 6 -35.35 -41.44 22.08
C PRO A 6 -35.56 -40.38 23.16
N GLY A 7 -34.89 -40.56 24.30
CA GLY A 7 -34.93 -39.62 25.42
C GLY A 7 -34.45 -38.24 24.96
N SER A 8 -35.35 -37.26 25.01
CA SER A 8 -35.03 -35.84 24.84
C SER A 8 -34.04 -35.44 25.93
N GLN A 9 -32.78 -35.23 25.54
CA GLN A 9 -31.73 -34.79 26.46
C GLN A 9 -32.12 -33.45 27.10
N PRO A 10 -31.79 -33.22 28.39
CA PRO A 10 -32.23 -32.03 29.11
C PRO A 10 -31.70 -30.73 28.48
N PRO A 11 -32.47 -29.62 28.58
CA PRO A 11 -32.09 -28.33 28.02
C PRO A 11 -30.84 -27.77 28.70
N VAL A 12 -30.02 -27.07 27.92
CA VAL A 12 -28.80 -26.39 28.37
C VAL A 12 -29.14 -24.90 28.52
N VAL A 13 -29.43 -24.49 29.75
CA VAL A 13 -29.79 -23.10 30.08
C VAL A 13 -28.53 -22.23 30.17
N ILE A 14 -28.52 -21.09 29.49
CA ILE A 14 -27.39 -20.16 29.43
C ILE A 14 -27.85 -18.78 29.91
N GLU A 15 -27.28 -18.26 31.00
CA GLU A 15 -27.51 -16.89 31.49
C GLU A 15 -26.45 -15.94 30.93
N LEU A 16 -26.93 -14.89 30.26
CA LEU A 16 -26.13 -13.90 29.53
C LEU A 16 -25.86 -12.63 30.35
N SER A 17 -26.37 -12.53 31.57
CA SER A 17 -26.08 -11.42 32.48
C SER A 17 -25.00 -11.83 33.49
N PRO A 18 -24.10 -10.92 33.89
CA PRO A 18 -23.19 -11.20 34.99
C PRO A 18 -23.96 -11.51 36.29
N PRO A 19 -23.59 -12.58 37.03
CA PRO A 19 -22.52 -13.51 36.73
C PRO A 19 -22.93 -14.57 35.69
N TYR A 20 -22.15 -14.69 34.62
CA TYR A 20 -22.41 -15.60 33.49
C TYR A 20 -22.43 -17.06 33.92
N ALA A 21 -23.47 -17.79 33.53
CA ALA A 21 -23.64 -19.20 33.92
C ALA A 21 -24.17 -20.08 32.78
N VAL A 22 -23.77 -21.34 32.78
CA VAL A 22 -24.32 -22.41 31.92
C VAL A 22 -24.76 -23.54 32.84
N GLN A 23 -26.04 -23.92 32.79
CA GLN A 23 -26.68 -24.88 33.69
C GLN A 23 -26.43 -24.55 35.18
N GLY A 24 -26.50 -23.27 35.54
CA GLY A 24 -26.25 -22.78 36.90
C GLY A 24 -24.78 -22.81 37.35
N ARG A 25 -23.84 -23.23 36.48
CA ARG A 25 -22.39 -23.20 36.76
C ARG A 25 -21.75 -21.96 36.17
N LEU A 26 -20.95 -21.26 36.97
CA LEU A 26 -20.24 -20.06 36.52
C LEU A 26 -19.26 -20.37 35.40
N VAL A 27 -19.29 -19.55 34.35
CA VAL A 27 -18.40 -19.67 33.19
C VAL A 27 -17.68 -18.36 32.91
N ARG A 28 -16.52 -18.44 32.27
CA ARG A 28 -15.79 -17.24 31.85
C ARG A 28 -16.47 -16.63 30.63
N TYR A 29 -16.48 -15.30 30.57
CA TYR A 29 -17.01 -14.57 29.42
C TYR A 29 -16.44 -15.07 28.09
N GLN A 30 -15.13 -15.35 28.02
CA GLN A 30 -14.47 -15.82 26.80
C GLN A 30 -15.01 -17.17 26.31
N SER A 31 -15.25 -18.12 27.22
CA SER A 31 -15.81 -19.43 26.86
C SER A 31 -17.27 -19.31 26.48
N LEU A 32 -18.03 -18.50 27.23
CA LEU A 32 -19.43 -18.24 26.94
C LEU A 32 -19.59 -17.59 25.56
N TRP A 33 -18.82 -16.55 25.27
CA TRP A 33 -18.82 -15.87 23.98
C TRP A 33 -18.50 -16.83 22.84
N LEU A 34 -17.49 -17.70 23.00
CA LEU A 34 -17.13 -18.67 21.97
C LEU A 34 -18.26 -19.67 21.71
N LEU A 35 -18.90 -20.18 22.76
CA LEU A 35 -20.04 -21.09 22.63
C LEU A 35 -21.19 -20.44 21.87
N LEU A 36 -21.59 -19.23 22.29
CA LEU A 36 -22.67 -18.47 21.68
C LEU A 36 -22.35 -18.09 20.22
N ARG A 37 -21.10 -17.75 19.90
CA ARG A 37 -20.70 -17.44 18.52
C ARG A 37 -20.77 -18.66 17.60
N ILE A 38 -20.44 -19.85 18.10
CA ILE A 38 -20.58 -21.12 17.37
C ILE A 38 -22.07 -21.42 17.14
N ILE A 39 -22.91 -21.25 18.16
CA ILE A 39 -24.36 -21.42 18.05
C ILE A 39 -24.93 -20.44 17.01
N TYR A 40 -24.60 -19.15 17.12
CA TYR A 40 -25.04 -18.11 16.19
C TYR A 40 -24.57 -18.36 14.75
N ALA A 41 -23.31 -18.79 14.54
CA ALA A 41 -22.80 -19.14 13.21
C ALA A 41 -23.63 -20.24 12.56
N ARG A 42 -24.03 -21.24 13.36
CA ARG A 42 -24.73 -22.42 12.86
C ARG A 42 -26.24 -22.22 12.71
N GLN A 43 -26.88 -21.55 13.65
CA GLN A 43 -28.33 -21.30 13.63
C GLN A 43 -28.71 -20.16 12.67
N ILE A 44 -27.96 -19.05 12.67
CA ILE A 44 -28.30 -17.84 11.91
C ILE A 44 -27.50 -17.75 10.61
N GLU A 45 -26.16 -17.82 10.67
CA GLU A 45 -25.32 -17.66 9.47
C GLU A 45 -25.24 -18.93 8.58
N LYS A 46 -25.78 -20.06 9.06
CA LYS A 46 -25.76 -21.39 8.42
C LYS A 46 -24.35 -21.85 7.97
N ARG A 47 -23.30 -21.46 8.71
CA ARG A 47 -21.89 -21.79 8.40
C ARG A 47 -21.09 -22.14 9.67
N PRO A 48 -20.03 -22.95 9.59
CA PRO A 48 -19.18 -23.23 10.74
C PRO A 48 -18.28 -22.03 11.06
N LEU A 49 -17.95 -21.83 12.35
CA LEU A 49 -17.19 -20.67 12.81
C LEU A 49 -15.70 -20.82 12.50
N SER A 50 -15.10 -19.88 11.76
CA SER A 50 -13.67 -19.96 11.46
C SER A 50 -12.78 -19.58 12.67
N ALA A 51 -11.57 -20.14 12.75
CA ALA A 51 -10.57 -19.69 13.73
C ALA A 51 -10.10 -18.25 13.48
N ALA A 52 -10.27 -17.72 12.26
CA ALA A 52 -10.02 -16.31 11.97
C ALA A 52 -11.02 -15.38 12.67
N THR A 53 -12.31 -15.77 12.70
CA THR A 53 -13.37 -15.00 13.39
C THR A 53 -13.12 -14.90 14.90
N ILE A 54 -12.62 -15.97 15.53
CA ILE A 54 -12.27 -15.96 16.96
C ILE A 54 -11.04 -15.07 17.21
N ARG A 55 -10.03 -15.12 16.31
CA ARG A 55 -8.85 -14.23 16.40
C ARG A 55 -9.23 -12.76 16.30
N ALA A 56 -10.19 -12.42 15.45
CA ALA A 56 -10.68 -11.06 15.29
C ALA A 56 -11.34 -10.50 16.57
N HIS A 57 -12.04 -11.34 17.34
CA HIS A 57 -12.72 -10.91 18.57
C HIS A 57 -11.78 -10.81 19.78
N PHE A 58 -10.67 -11.55 19.82
CA PHE A 58 -9.67 -11.50 20.91
C PHE A 58 -8.29 -11.02 20.46
N PRO A 59 -8.16 -9.78 19.93
CA PRO A 59 -6.95 -9.29 19.27
C PRO A 59 -5.74 -9.16 20.21
N GLN A 60 -5.97 -8.94 21.51
CA GLN A 60 -4.91 -8.79 22.51
C GLN A 60 -4.29 -10.14 22.95
N THR A 61 -4.76 -11.27 22.43
CA THR A 61 -4.31 -12.59 22.88
C THR A 61 -3.13 -13.08 22.04
N LYS A 62 -1.97 -13.26 22.69
CA LYS A 62 -0.75 -13.82 22.07
C LYS A 62 -0.90 -15.24 21.50
N SER A 63 -1.89 -16.02 21.97
CA SER A 63 -2.13 -17.40 21.51
C SER A 63 -3.62 -17.78 21.53
N ILE A 64 -4.25 -17.76 20.35
CA ILE A 64 -5.64 -18.22 20.17
C ILE A 64 -5.83 -19.69 20.55
N ARG A 65 -4.77 -20.50 20.37
CA ARG A 65 -4.75 -21.93 20.72
C ARG A 65 -5.08 -22.14 22.20
N MET A 66 -4.59 -21.27 23.09
CA MET A 66 -4.85 -21.37 24.53
C MET A 66 -6.30 -21.03 24.87
N ILE A 67 -6.89 -20.01 24.23
CA ILE A 67 -8.31 -19.65 24.42
C ILE A 67 -9.20 -20.82 24.02
N ILE A 68 -9.01 -21.35 22.81
CA ILE A 68 -9.80 -22.46 22.28
C ILE A 68 -9.66 -23.70 23.17
N SER A 69 -8.43 -24.03 23.59
CA SER A 69 -8.20 -25.21 24.45
C SER A 69 -8.87 -25.07 25.82
N ARG A 70 -8.84 -23.87 26.42
CA ARG A 70 -9.48 -23.60 27.71
C ARG A 70 -10.99 -23.62 27.61
N ALA A 71 -11.55 -22.98 26.59
CA ALA A 71 -12.99 -22.95 26.34
C ALA A 71 -13.52 -24.37 26.10
N PHE A 72 -12.83 -25.18 25.28
CA PHE A 72 -13.30 -26.55 25.04
C PHE A 72 -13.14 -27.46 26.26
N ALA A 73 -12.16 -27.22 27.14
CA ALA A 73 -12.08 -27.94 28.42
C ALA A 73 -13.25 -27.57 29.35
N GLU A 74 -13.71 -26.32 29.31
CA GLU A 74 -14.89 -25.85 30.02
C GLU A 74 -16.17 -26.45 29.40
N PHE A 75 -16.29 -26.49 28.07
CA PHE A 75 -17.43 -27.14 27.38
C PHE A 75 -17.54 -28.63 27.71
N SER A 76 -16.41 -29.35 27.71
CA SER A 76 -16.37 -30.76 28.08
C SER A 76 -16.85 -30.99 29.52
N ARG A 77 -16.48 -30.11 30.48
CA ARG A 77 -16.99 -30.17 31.86
C ARG A 77 -18.49 -29.88 31.98
N LEU A 78 -19.05 -29.16 31.01
CA LEU A 78 -20.47 -28.84 30.90
C LEU A 78 -21.25 -29.88 30.07
N GLY A 79 -20.58 -30.93 29.57
CA GLY A 79 -21.21 -31.94 28.72
C GLY A 79 -21.57 -31.43 27.32
N ILE A 80 -20.94 -30.35 26.85
CA ILE A 80 -21.15 -29.77 25.52
C ILE A 80 -20.02 -30.24 24.60
N ALA A 81 -20.39 -30.97 23.54
CA ALA A 81 -19.46 -31.50 22.56
C ALA A 81 -19.38 -30.58 21.34
N VAL A 82 -18.18 -30.07 21.04
CA VAL A 82 -17.91 -29.14 19.93
C VAL A 82 -16.94 -29.78 18.94
N GLY A 83 -17.32 -29.79 17.66
CA GLY A 83 -16.49 -30.29 16.57
C GLY A 83 -15.57 -29.23 15.96
N TRP A 84 -14.54 -29.70 15.27
CA TRP A 84 -13.62 -28.87 14.49
C TRP A 84 -13.21 -29.53 13.18
N GLY A 85 -12.93 -28.73 12.16
CA GLY A 85 -12.60 -29.22 10.81
C GLY A 85 -13.76 -29.08 9.84
N HIS A 86 -13.48 -29.30 8.55
CA HIS A 86 -14.43 -29.07 7.46
C HIS A 86 -15.50 -30.15 7.35
N ASP A 87 -15.16 -31.38 7.74
CA ASP A 87 -16.12 -32.48 7.82
C ASP A 87 -16.94 -32.34 9.11
N GLN A 88 -18.23 -32.05 8.95
CA GLN A 88 -19.18 -31.83 10.05
C GLN A 88 -19.97 -33.09 10.41
N GLN A 89 -19.83 -34.16 9.63
CA GLN A 89 -20.53 -35.43 9.82
C GLN A 89 -19.66 -36.49 10.50
N ILE A 90 -18.35 -36.23 10.62
CA ILE A 90 -17.42 -37.09 11.34
C ILE A 90 -17.77 -37.19 12.82
N ASP A 91 -17.60 -38.40 13.38
CA ASP A 91 -17.67 -38.62 14.82
C ASP A 91 -16.61 -37.77 15.54
N LEU A 92 -17.04 -37.02 16.57
CA LEU A 92 -16.19 -36.16 17.38
C LEU A 92 -15.03 -36.94 18.03
N ALA A 93 -15.20 -38.23 18.32
CA ALA A 93 -14.16 -39.09 18.87
C ALA A 93 -12.99 -39.33 17.89
N LEU A 94 -13.22 -39.18 16.57
CA LEU A 94 -12.24 -39.41 15.52
C LEU A 94 -11.45 -38.14 15.14
N LEU A 95 -11.80 -36.99 15.73
CA LEU A 95 -11.15 -35.71 15.43
C LEU A 95 -9.74 -35.63 16.03
N LYS A 96 -8.76 -35.27 15.18
CA LYS A 96 -7.36 -35.09 15.60
C LYS A 96 -7.21 -33.89 16.54
N LEU A 97 -6.84 -34.14 17.79
CA LEU A 97 -6.62 -33.09 18.81
C LEU A 97 -5.56 -32.06 18.42
N SER A 98 -4.56 -32.44 17.61
CA SER A 98 -3.53 -31.52 17.10
C SER A 98 -4.09 -30.42 16.19
N GLN A 99 -5.28 -30.63 15.61
CA GLN A 99 -5.95 -29.68 14.71
C GLN A 99 -7.05 -28.88 15.41
N ARG A 100 -7.26 -29.09 16.72
CA ARG A 100 -8.34 -28.50 17.51
C ARG A 100 -8.36 -26.97 17.51
N SER A 101 -7.23 -26.29 17.28
CA SER A 101 -7.19 -24.82 17.25
C SER A 101 -7.31 -24.22 15.84
N ARG A 102 -7.39 -25.04 14.79
CA ARG A 102 -7.42 -24.55 13.39
C ARG A 102 -8.83 -24.23 12.88
N GLY A 103 -9.85 -24.84 13.48
CA GLY A 103 -11.24 -24.71 13.03
C GLY A 103 -11.44 -25.30 11.62
N PRO A 104 -12.57 -25.00 10.97
CA PRO A 104 -13.71 -24.27 11.52
C PRO A 104 -14.43 -25.07 12.62
N PHE A 105 -15.23 -24.42 13.46
CA PHE A 105 -15.87 -24.97 14.66
C PHE A 105 -17.38 -25.09 14.48
N TRP A 106 -17.96 -26.17 14.98
CA TRP A 106 -19.37 -26.47 14.75
C TRP A 106 -19.98 -27.31 15.88
N LEU A 107 -21.30 -27.31 15.94
CA LEU A 107 -22.13 -28.13 16.83
C LEU A 107 -23.04 -29.02 15.96
N GLN A 108 -23.34 -30.22 16.45
CA GLN A 108 -24.34 -31.09 15.83
C GLN A 108 -25.75 -30.49 16.01
N ALA A 109 -26.66 -30.82 15.09
CA ALA A 109 -28.00 -30.23 15.05
C ALA A 109 -28.82 -30.56 16.32
N ASP A 110 -28.72 -31.80 16.79
CA ASP A 110 -29.33 -32.30 18.02
C ASP A 110 -28.90 -31.52 19.28
N THR A 111 -27.66 -31.06 19.31
CA THR A 111 -27.07 -30.32 20.42
C THR A 111 -27.53 -28.86 20.40
N LEU A 112 -27.81 -28.30 19.22
CA LEU A 112 -28.24 -26.91 19.05
C LEU A 112 -29.66 -26.67 19.55
N GLU A 113 -30.57 -27.63 19.35
CA GLU A 113 -31.98 -27.52 19.74
C GLU A 113 -32.16 -27.53 21.28
N ARG A 114 -31.13 -27.92 22.02
CA ARG A 114 -31.16 -28.01 23.48
C ARG A 114 -30.86 -26.69 24.18
N PHE A 115 -30.32 -25.68 23.50
CA PHE A 115 -29.90 -24.43 24.14
C PHE A 115 -31.07 -23.50 24.41
N VAL A 116 -31.14 -23.01 25.64
CA VAL A 116 -32.13 -22.01 26.08
C VAL A 116 -31.37 -20.82 26.65
N PHE A 117 -31.66 -19.63 26.13
CA PHE A 117 -30.95 -18.40 26.51
C PHE A 117 -31.79 -17.56 27.47
N LEU A 118 -31.15 -17.10 28.54
CA LEU A 118 -31.73 -16.19 29.53
C LEU A 118 -30.93 -14.90 29.58
N ARG A 119 -31.62 -13.78 29.80
CA ARG A 119 -31.02 -12.49 30.13
C ARG A 119 -31.79 -11.91 31.32
N GLN A 120 -31.11 -11.79 32.45
CA GLN A 120 -31.72 -11.35 33.72
C GLN A 120 -32.88 -12.26 34.13
N GLY A 121 -32.77 -13.56 33.84
CA GLY A 121 -33.81 -14.55 34.10
C GLY A 121 -34.94 -14.62 33.07
N GLU A 122 -34.99 -13.71 32.08
CA GLU A 122 -36.00 -13.74 31.02
C GLU A 122 -35.51 -14.49 29.77
N HIS A 123 -36.40 -15.26 29.14
CA HIS A 123 -36.08 -16.00 27.91
C HIS A 123 -35.84 -15.05 26.75
N ILE A 124 -34.73 -15.26 26.03
CA ILE A 124 -34.45 -14.56 24.78
C ILE A 124 -34.26 -15.54 23.62
N SER A 125 -34.57 -15.06 22.41
CA SER A 125 -34.42 -15.83 21.18
C SER A 125 -32.96 -15.88 20.71
N ALA A 126 -32.64 -16.86 19.85
CA ALA A 126 -31.30 -16.99 19.28
C ALA A 126 -30.91 -15.79 18.38
N ASP A 127 -31.90 -15.11 17.77
CA ASP A 127 -31.69 -13.91 16.95
C ASP A 127 -31.20 -12.71 17.80
N GLU A 128 -31.61 -12.66 19.08
CA GLU A 128 -31.23 -11.63 20.04
C GLU A 128 -29.82 -11.84 20.64
N LEU A 129 -29.14 -12.92 20.29
CA LEU A 129 -27.73 -13.13 20.66
C LEU A 129 -26.78 -12.17 19.94
N GLY A 130 -27.19 -11.62 18.79
CA GLY A 130 -26.38 -10.71 17.97
C GLY A 130 -25.79 -9.55 18.77
N PRO A 131 -26.62 -8.70 19.41
CA PRO A 131 -26.15 -7.62 20.28
C PRO A 131 -25.19 -8.04 21.39
N PHE A 132 -25.42 -9.20 22.03
CA PHE A 132 -24.52 -9.74 23.06
C PHE A 132 -23.15 -10.14 22.47
N LEU A 133 -23.15 -10.65 21.24
CA LEU A 133 -21.95 -11.05 20.51
C LEU A 133 -21.23 -9.86 19.84
N GLY A 134 -21.79 -8.66 19.89
CA GLY A 134 -21.33 -7.50 19.12
C GLY A 134 -21.57 -7.64 17.61
N LEU A 135 -22.53 -8.48 17.21
CA LEU A 135 -22.93 -8.73 15.84
C LEU A 135 -24.25 -8.01 15.57
N HIS A 136 -24.21 -6.89 14.85
CA HIS A 136 -25.44 -6.33 14.30
C HIS A 136 -25.92 -7.22 13.16
N ALA A 137 -27.21 -7.57 13.18
CA ALA A 137 -27.83 -8.52 12.25
C ALA A 137 -27.53 -8.12 10.80
N SER A 138 -26.59 -8.83 10.19
CA SER A 138 -26.33 -8.74 8.77
C SER A 138 -27.39 -9.61 8.10
N ALA A 139 -28.49 -9.00 7.67
CA ALA A 139 -29.43 -9.66 6.78
C ALA A 139 -28.64 -10.20 5.57
N GLN A 140 -29.03 -11.40 5.11
CA GLN A 140 -28.47 -12.04 3.93
C GLN A 140 -28.31 -11.05 2.76
N PRO A 141 -27.30 -11.22 1.88
CA PRO A 141 -27.15 -10.36 0.71
C PRO A 141 -28.26 -10.69 -0.29
N GLN A 142 -29.45 -10.13 -0.07
CA GLN A 142 -30.36 -9.83 -1.15
C GLN A 142 -29.71 -8.70 -1.95
N MET A 143 -29.75 -8.79 -3.29
CA MET A 143 -29.53 -7.64 -4.17
C MET A 143 -30.67 -6.62 -4.02
N GLY A 144 -30.93 -6.19 -2.80
CA GLY A 144 -31.75 -5.04 -2.45
C GLY A 144 -30.80 -3.90 -2.14
N MET A 145 -31.13 -2.72 -2.64
CA MET A 145 -30.43 -1.47 -2.36
C MET A 145 -29.96 -1.41 -0.90
N VAL A 146 -28.66 -1.15 -0.74
CA VAL A 146 -27.97 -0.82 0.51
C VAL A 146 -28.96 -0.08 1.41
N GLY A 147 -29.21 -0.61 2.63
CA GLY A 147 -30.12 0.01 3.60
C GLY A 147 -29.92 1.52 3.55
N GLU A 148 -30.96 2.22 3.11
CA GLU A 148 -30.85 3.58 2.61
C GLU A 148 -30.21 4.45 3.71
N ARG A 149 -28.92 4.76 3.54
CA ARG A 149 -28.38 5.96 4.17
C ARG A 149 -29.30 7.07 3.70
N ASN A 150 -29.97 7.75 4.62
CA ASN A 150 -30.69 8.95 4.28
C ASN A 150 -29.66 9.91 3.65
N GLY A 151 -29.75 10.09 2.33
CA GLY A 151 -28.76 10.84 1.57
C GLY A 151 -28.67 12.27 2.07
N VAL A 152 -29.78 12.84 2.54
CA VAL A 152 -29.84 14.17 3.14
C VAL A 152 -29.04 14.20 4.44
N ASP A 153 -29.24 13.23 5.33
CA ASP A 153 -28.49 13.17 6.60
C ASP A 153 -26.99 13.02 6.35
N TYR A 154 -26.59 12.25 5.33
CA TYR A 154 -25.18 12.08 4.96
C TYR A 154 -24.53 13.36 4.42
N VAL A 155 -25.20 14.12 3.55
CA VAL A 155 -24.65 15.38 3.01
C VAL A 155 -24.71 16.54 4.00
N MET A 156 -25.61 16.47 4.99
CA MET A 156 -25.71 17.43 6.10
C MET A 156 -24.70 17.14 7.24
N GLN A 157 -23.89 16.09 7.10
CA GLN A 157 -22.78 15.82 8.03
C GLN A 157 -21.73 16.94 8.00
N ASP A 158 -20.95 16.99 9.07
CA ASP A 158 -19.83 17.92 9.20
C ASP A 158 -18.81 17.76 8.06
N MET A 159 -18.52 18.87 7.38
CA MET A 159 -17.62 18.91 6.23
C MET A 159 -16.12 18.76 6.58
N ARG A 160 -15.76 18.81 7.88
CA ARG A 160 -14.36 18.73 8.32
C ARG A 160 -13.64 17.48 7.83
N PHE A 161 -14.34 16.34 7.74
CA PHE A 161 -13.76 15.12 7.17
C PHE A 161 -13.25 15.36 5.75
N TRP A 162 -14.12 15.87 4.87
CA TRP A 162 -13.80 16.11 3.46
C TRP A 162 -12.75 17.21 3.29
N GLN A 163 -12.81 18.26 4.12
CA GLN A 163 -11.80 19.32 4.16
C GLN A 163 -10.42 18.75 4.50
N HIS A 164 -10.30 17.99 5.59
CA HIS A 164 -9.03 17.41 6.03
C HIS A 164 -8.52 16.34 5.06
N LEU A 165 -9.40 15.49 4.52
CA LEU A 165 -9.01 14.49 3.52
C LEU A 165 -8.47 15.15 2.25
N THR A 166 -9.16 16.16 1.74
CA THR A 166 -8.74 16.87 0.51
C THR A 166 -7.45 17.63 0.73
N GLN A 167 -7.30 18.28 1.89
CA GLN A 167 -6.04 18.90 2.30
C GLN A 167 -4.91 17.87 2.39
N GLY A 168 -5.17 16.70 2.98
CA GLY A 168 -4.18 15.62 3.08
C GLY A 168 -3.79 15.04 1.73
N MET A 169 -4.75 14.84 0.82
CA MET A 169 -4.45 14.44 -0.55
C MET A 169 -3.58 15.49 -1.24
N ARG A 170 -3.89 16.78 -1.09
CA ARG A 170 -3.09 17.85 -1.67
C ARG A 170 -1.67 17.88 -1.09
N GLU A 171 -1.54 17.91 0.23
CA GLU A 171 -0.23 17.89 0.91
C GLU A 171 0.57 16.63 0.55
N GLY A 172 -0.09 15.48 0.42
CA GLY A 172 0.54 14.22 -0.01
C GLY A 172 1.02 14.26 -1.46
N HIS A 173 0.30 14.91 -2.37
CA HIS A 173 0.73 15.14 -3.76
C HIS A 173 1.89 16.13 -3.85
N ASP A 174 1.85 17.17 -3.01
CA ASP A 174 2.94 18.12 -2.83
C ASP A 174 4.13 17.50 -2.05
N GLY A 175 3.99 16.24 -1.59
CA GLY A 175 4.91 15.48 -0.75
C GLY A 175 5.40 16.22 0.49
N PHE A 176 4.56 17.09 1.05
CA PHE A 176 4.78 17.69 2.36
C PHE A 176 4.75 16.60 3.43
N VAL A 177 5.94 16.28 3.94
CA VAL A 177 6.09 15.45 5.14
C VAL A 177 6.11 16.35 6.36
N ARG A 178 5.05 16.27 7.17
CA ARG A 178 5.05 16.97 8.46
C ARG A 178 6.05 16.31 9.42
N PRO A 179 6.94 17.09 10.08
CA PRO A 179 7.84 16.58 11.09
C PRO A 179 7.09 15.81 12.18
N ALA A 180 7.77 14.85 12.84
CA ALA A 180 7.15 14.04 13.89
C ALA A 180 6.47 14.86 14.99
N ALA A 181 7.04 16.02 15.33
CA ALA A 181 6.50 16.95 16.32
C ALA A 181 5.17 17.61 15.92
N LEU A 182 4.86 17.73 14.63
CA LEU A 182 3.64 18.36 14.09
C LEU A 182 2.62 17.33 13.58
N ARG A 183 2.81 16.04 13.87
CA ARG A 183 1.91 14.97 13.41
C ARG A 183 0.48 15.09 13.93
N GLN A 184 0.26 15.74 15.08
CA GLN A 184 -1.11 15.97 15.58
C GLN A 184 -1.94 16.83 14.63
N SER A 185 -1.29 17.62 13.76
CA SER A 185 -1.95 18.42 12.73
C SER A 185 -1.86 17.77 11.34
N ASP A 186 -1.52 16.48 11.24
CA ASP A 186 -1.52 15.76 9.96
C ASP A 186 -2.96 15.67 9.43
N PRO A 187 -3.25 16.18 8.21
CA PRO A 187 -4.62 16.21 7.71
C PRO A 187 -5.24 14.82 7.55
N PHE A 188 -4.47 13.77 7.28
CA PHE A 188 -5.01 12.41 7.23
C PHE A 188 -5.37 11.88 8.62
N LEU A 189 -4.63 12.25 9.67
CA LEU A 189 -5.00 11.91 11.04
C LEU A 189 -6.23 12.70 11.49
N LEU A 190 -6.32 13.99 11.15
CA LEU A 190 -7.50 14.81 11.42
C LEU A 190 -8.73 14.28 10.67
N ALA A 191 -8.57 13.87 9.41
CA ALA A 191 -9.64 13.22 8.65
C ALA A 191 -10.11 11.93 9.34
N GLN A 192 -9.20 11.09 9.83
CA GLN A 192 -9.58 9.89 10.60
C GLN A 192 -10.35 10.24 11.88
N GLN A 193 -9.99 11.32 12.58
CA GLN A 193 -10.71 11.75 13.78
C GLN A 193 -12.11 12.30 13.47
N CYS A 194 -12.30 12.87 12.28
CA CYS A 194 -13.58 13.39 11.81
C CYS A 194 -14.45 12.35 11.07
N ALA A 195 -13.92 11.15 10.81
CA ALA A 195 -14.64 10.11 10.09
C ALA A 195 -15.87 9.66 10.87
N GLN A 196 -17.03 9.68 10.21
CA GLN A 196 -18.32 9.33 10.82
C GLN A 196 -18.77 7.91 10.48
N ASP A 197 -18.07 7.25 9.55
CA ASP A 197 -18.35 5.88 9.14
C ASP A 197 -17.08 5.12 8.70
N ASP A 198 -17.23 3.81 8.56
CA ASP A 198 -16.15 2.91 8.14
C ASP A 198 -15.63 3.21 6.73
N PHE A 199 -16.44 3.80 5.84
CA PHE A 199 -16.00 4.16 4.49
C PHE A 199 -15.05 5.35 4.53
N GLN A 200 -15.42 6.42 5.23
CA GLN A 200 -14.61 7.60 5.46
C GLN A 200 -13.31 7.22 6.16
N GLN A 201 -13.38 6.36 7.18
CA GLN A 201 -12.21 5.87 7.89
C GLN A 201 -11.29 5.04 6.98
N ALA A 202 -11.84 4.10 6.22
CA ALA A 202 -11.06 3.28 5.28
C ALA A 202 -10.44 4.11 4.15
N LEU A 203 -11.19 5.09 3.63
CA LEU A 203 -10.71 6.01 2.59
C LEU A 203 -9.54 6.85 3.10
N ALA A 204 -9.65 7.43 4.30
CA ALA A 204 -8.59 8.24 4.89
C ALA A 204 -7.32 7.41 5.13
N LEU A 205 -7.45 6.20 5.69
CA LEU A 205 -6.31 5.30 5.92
C LEU A 205 -5.64 4.85 4.63
N MET A 206 -6.43 4.51 3.60
CA MET A 206 -5.91 4.11 2.29
C MET A 206 -5.14 5.25 1.62
N LYS A 207 -5.70 6.47 1.62
CA LYS A 207 -5.05 7.65 1.05
C LYS A 207 -3.77 8.03 1.81
N ALA A 208 -3.81 7.97 3.14
CA ALA A 208 -2.64 8.19 3.98
C ALA A 208 -1.52 7.18 3.68
N SER A 209 -1.87 5.89 3.58
CA SER A 209 -0.89 4.83 3.29
C SER A 209 -0.18 5.08 1.95
N LEU A 210 -0.92 5.44 0.90
CA LEU A 210 -0.36 5.74 -0.42
C LEU A 210 0.54 6.98 -0.38
N ALA A 211 0.10 8.07 0.26
CA ALA A 211 0.87 9.30 0.37
C ALA A 211 2.18 9.09 1.14
N TRP A 212 2.11 8.52 2.34
CA TRP A 212 3.27 8.28 3.20
C TRP A 212 4.30 7.34 2.56
N ARG A 213 3.85 6.34 1.79
CA ARG A 213 4.75 5.48 1.02
C ARG A 213 5.57 6.28 0.01
N ARG A 214 4.93 7.18 -0.74
CA ARG A 214 5.60 8.02 -1.75
C ARG A 214 6.65 8.93 -1.12
N SER A 215 6.41 9.34 0.12
CA SER A 215 7.32 10.17 0.91
C SER A 215 8.33 9.40 1.79
N ASP A 216 8.52 8.10 1.53
CA ASP A 216 9.46 7.24 2.27
C ASP A 216 9.16 7.05 3.77
N LEU A 217 7.92 7.32 4.19
CA LEU A 217 7.40 7.05 5.55
C LEU A 217 6.79 5.64 5.61
N LEU A 218 7.64 4.63 5.40
CA LEU A 218 7.20 3.24 5.23
C LEU A 218 6.53 2.66 6.48
N ALA A 219 7.00 3.02 7.68
CA ALA A 219 6.43 2.52 8.93
C ALA A 219 4.99 3.01 9.13
N GLU A 220 4.77 4.29 8.86
CA GLU A 220 3.46 4.95 8.92
C GLU A 220 2.51 4.37 7.89
N SER A 221 3.00 4.15 6.66
CA SER A 221 2.22 3.50 5.60
C SER A 221 1.74 2.10 6.01
N LYS A 222 2.63 1.28 6.57
CA LYS A 222 2.28 -0.06 7.09
C LYS A 222 1.26 -0.01 8.21
N GLN A 223 1.40 0.94 9.14
CA GLN A 223 0.47 1.09 10.25
C GLN A 223 -0.92 1.54 9.76
N ALA A 224 -1.01 2.43 8.77
CA ALA A 224 -2.28 2.81 8.15
C ALA A 224 -2.92 1.61 7.44
N LEU A 225 -2.14 0.86 6.66
CA LEU A 225 -2.62 -0.31 5.94
C LEU A 225 -3.16 -1.39 6.90
N SER A 226 -2.44 -1.70 7.98
CA SER A 226 -2.90 -2.67 8.98
C SER A 226 -4.23 -2.27 9.64
N ARG A 227 -4.39 -0.98 9.96
CA ARG A 227 -5.66 -0.45 10.49
C ARG A 227 -6.78 -0.51 9.45
N PHE A 228 -6.48 -0.23 8.20
CA PHE A 228 -7.43 -0.33 7.09
C PHE A 228 -7.91 -1.78 6.88
N GLU A 229 -7.00 -2.75 6.91
CA GLU A 229 -7.34 -4.17 6.74
C GLU A 229 -8.27 -4.68 7.83
N HIS A 230 -8.10 -4.17 9.06
CA HIS A 230 -9.02 -4.45 10.15
C HIS A 230 -10.46 -4.03 9.81
N ILE A 231 -10.65 -2.82 9.26
CA ILE A 231 -11.97 -2.30 8.86
C ILE A 231 -12.58 -3.15 7.74
N ILE A 232 -11.78 -3.53 6.74
CA ILE A 232 -12.23 -4.39 5.65
C ILE A 232 -12.64 -5.79 6.16
N ALA A 233 -11.88 -6.35 7.10
CA ALA A 233 -12.15 -7.66 7.69
C ALA A 233 -13.44 -7.69 8.53
N LEU A 234 -13.83 -6.57 9.15
CA LEU A 234 -15.09 -6.43 9.88
C LEU A 234 -16.32 -6.44 8.96
N GLY A 235 -16.12 -6.32 7.66
CA GLY A 235 -17.17 -6.56 6.69
C GLY A 235 -18.31 -5.54 6.75
N GLN A 236 -17.98 -4.26 6.90
CA GLN A 236 -18.97 -3.16 6.85
C GLN A 236 -19.02 -2.44 5.48
N LEU A 237 -18.09 -2.76 4.57
CA LEU A 237 -17.93 -2.06 3.28
C LEU A 237 -18.41 -2.86 2.06
N ALA A 238 -19.60 -3.47 2.10
CA ALA A 238 -20.00 -4.52 1.14
C ALA A 238 -19.84 -4.15 -0.35
N SER A 239 -20.20 -2.93 -0.75
CA SER A 239 -20.11 -2.45 -2.14
C SER A 239 -18.73 -1.95 -2.55
N ALA A 240 -18.00 -1.26 -1.67
CA ALA A 240 -16.67 -0.72 -1.95
C ALA A 240 -15.52 -1.72 -1.68
N ARG A 241 -15.83 -2.86 -1.05
CA ARG A 241 -14.88 -3.89 -0.60
C ARG A 241 -13.92 -4.37 -1.68
N PRO A 242 -14.35 -4.70 -2.91
CA PRO A 242 -13.44 -5.23 -3.92
C PRO A 242 -12.37 -4.22 -4.35
N THR A 243 -12.75 -2.95 -4.56
CA THR A 243 -11.81 -1.87 -4.91
C THR A 243 -10.78 -1.63 -3.81
N PHE A 244 -11.27 -1.56 -2.56
CA PHE A 244 -10.43 -1.37 -1.39
C PHE A 244 -9.48 -2.56 -1.16
N ALA A 245 -9.97 -3.79 -1.30
CA ALA A 245 -9.16 -5.00 -1.17
C ALA A 245 -8.09 -5.11 -2.27
N ALA A 246 -8.45 -4.80 -3.52
CA ALA A 246 -7.51 -4.79 -4.63
C ALA A 246 -6.39 -3.75 -4.41
N MET A 247 -6.76 -2.52 -4.02
CA MET A 247 -5.77 -1.48 -3.74
C MET A 247 -4.85 -1.85 -2.57
N ALA A 248 -5.38 -2.46 -1.50
CA ALA A 248 -4.54 -2.93 -0.39
C ALA A 248 -3.53 -4.00 -0.81
N GLN A 249 -3.92 -4.96 -1.66
CA GLN A 249 -2.98 -5.93 -2.22
C GLN A 249 -1.87 -5.25 -3.04
N ILE A 250 -2.21 -4.23 -3.83
CA ILE A 250 -1.23 -3.43 -4.57
C ILE A 250 -0.29 -2.67 -3.60
N VAL A 251 -0.80 -2.08 -2.52
CA VAL A 251 0.04 -1.41 -1.52
C VAL A 251 1.01 -2.39 -0.85
N HIS A 252 0.58 -3.62 -0.55
CA HIS A 252 1.50 -4.67 -0.06
C HIS A 252 2.57 -5.04 -1.09
N ALA A 253 2.20 -5.17 -2.36
CA ALA A 253 3.16 -5.43 -3.42
C ALA A 253 4.19 -4.30 -3.54
N TRP A 254 3.75 -3.05 -3.41
CA TRP A 254 4.64 -1.89 -3.36
C TRP A 254 5.57 -1.91 -2.15
N ASP A 255 5.10 -2.29 -0.96
CA ASP A 255 5.94 -2.40 0.23
C ASP A 255 7.04 -3.47 0.05
N ARG A 256 6.71 -4.61 -0.56
CA ARG A 256 7.70 -5.65 -0.93
C ARG A 256 8.73 -5.11 -1.91
N TYR A 257 8.27 -4.44 -2.96
CA TYR A 257 9.15 -3.81 -3.94
C TYR A 257 10.10 -2.78 -3.30
N SER A 258 9.60 -1.90 -2.42
CA SER A 258 10.42 -0.91 -1.71
C SER A 258 11.47 -1.53 -0.79
N GLN A 259 11.23 -2.75 -0.31
CA GLN A 259 12.20 -3.52 0.49
C GLN A 259 13.22 -4.28 -0.37
N GLY A 260 13.06 -4.28 -1.70
CA GLY A 260 13.89 -5.03 -2.64
C GLY A 260 13.44 -6.48 -2.87
N ASP A 261 12.29 -6.89 -2.32
CA ASP A 261 11.70 -8.21 -2.50
C ASP A 261 10.80 -8.22 -3.75
N THR A 262 11.43 -8.21 -4.92
CA THR A 262 10.74 -8.12 -6.22
C THR A 262 9.95 -9.38 -6.57
N GLU A 263 10.40 -10.55 -6.09
CA GLU A 263 9.69 -11.82 -6.28
C GLU A 263 8.37 -11.82 -5.50
N ALA A 264 8.38 -11.46 -4.20
CA ALA A 264 7.15 -11.40 -3.43
C ALA A 264 6.18 -10.35 -3.97
N ALA A 265 6.68 -9.20 -4.42
CA ALA A 265 5.86 -8.17 -5.07
C ALA A 265 5.14 -8.74 -6.31
N ARG A 266 5.86 -9.49 -7.16
CA ARG A 266 5.30 -10.13 -8.36
C ARG A 266 4.24 -11.16 -8.02
N VAL A 267 4.50 -12.02 -7.03
CA VAL A 267 3.54 -13.04 -6.59
C VAL A 267 2.24 -12.40 -6.12
N LEU A 268 2.30 -11.28 -5.39
CA LEU A 268 1.12 -10.55 -4.94
C LEU A 268 0.31 -9.97 -6.12
N LEU A 269 0.97 -9.42 -7.13
CA LEU A 269 0.28 -8.91 -8.32
C LEU A 269 -0.36 -10.06 -9.14
N GLN A 270 0.34 -11.18 -9.32
CA GLN A 270 -0.21 -12.35 -10.00
C GLN A 270 -1.42 -12.93 -9.26
N GLN A 271 -1.38 -12.99 -7.93
CA GLN A 271 -2.52 -13.42 -7.12
C GLN A 271 -3.71 -12.48 -7.24
N LEU A 272 -3.45 -11.17 -7.29
CA LEU A 272 -4.49 -10.16 -7.48
C LEU A 272 -5.19 -10.31 -8.84
N GLU A 273 -4.42 -10.47 -9.91
CA GLU A 273 -4.93 -10.64 -11.28
C GLU A 273 -5.69 -11.97 -11.45
N ALA A 274 -5.16 -13.07 -10.89
CA ALA A 274 -5.77 -14.39 -10.95
C ALA A 274 -7.02 -14.54 -10.06
N SER A 275 -7.25 -13.59 -9.15
CA SER A 275 -8.41 -13.63 -8.26
C SER A 275 -9.71 -13.47 -9.03
N ALA A 276 -10.62 -14.44 -8.92
CA ALA A 276 -11.94 -14.37 -9.54
C ALA A 276 -12.77 -13.16 -9.07
N THR A 277 -12.49 -12.64 -7.88
CA THR A 277 -13.23 -11.51 -7.28
C THR A 277 -12.53 -10.16 -7.46
N LEU A 278 -11.19 -10.14 -7.47
CA LEU A 278 -10.42 -8.89 -7.51
C LEU A 278 -9.82 -8.62 -8.90
N GLY A 279 -9.56 -9.64 -9.71
CA GLY A 279 -9.09 -9.49 -11.09
C GLY A 279 -9.99 -8.60 -11.95
N PRO A 280 -11.34 -8.71 -11.89
CA PRO A 280 -12.22 -7.77 -12.59
C PRO A 280 -12.04 -6.31 -12.14
N VAL A 281 -11.72 -6.06 -10.87
CA VAL A 281 -11.46 -4.70 -10.38
C VAL A 281 -10.21 -4.13 -11.05
N VAL A 282 -9.13 -4.91 -11.15
CA VAL A 282 -7.92 -4.50 -11.87
C VAL A 282 -8.24 -4.22 -13.33
N ARG A 283 -9.10 -5.02 -13.97
CA ARG A 283 -9.46 -4.84 -15.37
C ARG A 283 -10.31 -3.59 -15.63
N TYR A 284 -11.29 -3.30 -14.78
CA TYR A 284 -12.33 -2.31 -15.08
C TYR A 284 -12.26 -1.02 -14.25
N ASN A 285 -11.51 -0.98 -13.13
CA ASN A 285 -11.30 0.25 -12.38
C ASN A 285 -9.98 0.91 -12.81
N PRO A 286 -10.01 2.02 -13.56
CA PRO A 286 -8.80 2.60 -14.17
C PRO A 286 -7.78 3.09 -13.12
N ARG A 287 -8.23 3.52 -11.92
CA ARG A 287 -7.34 3.91 -10.83
C ARG A 287 -6.56 2.72 -10.26
N VAL A 288 -7.23 1.59 -10.05
CA VAL A 288 -6.59 0.35 -9.58
C VAL A 288 -5.67 -0.22 -10.66
N ARG A 289 -6.14 -0.21 -11.93
CA ARG A 289 -5.38 -0.67 -13.09
C ARG A 289 -4.08 0.10 -13.26
N PHE A 290 -4.11 1.43 -13.10
CA PHE A 290 -2.92 2.27 -13.13
C PHE A 290 -1.88 1.81 -12.09
N GLU A 291 -2.26 1.69 -10.80
CA GLU A 291 -1.32 1.31 -9.75
C GLU A 291 -0.73 -0.09 -9.96
N PHE A 292 -1.54 -1.04 -10.47
CA PHE A 292 -1.10 -2.37 -10.86
C PHE A 292 -0.07 -2.33 -12.00
N LEU A 293 -0.41 -1.65 -13.11
CA LEU A 293 0.43 -1.59 -14.30
C LEU A 293 1.74 -0.82 -14.05
N ASN A 294 1.66 0.25 -13.26
CA ASN A 294 2.82 1.04 -12.88
C ASN A 294 3.82 0.22 -12.05
N LEU A 295 3.35 -0.57 -11.07
CA LEU A 295 4.24 -1.46 -10.32
C LEU A 295 4.77 -2.61 -11.19
N SER A 296 3.92 -3.25 -12.01
CA SER A 296 4.33 -4.29 -12.94
C SER A 296 5.46 -3.80 -13.87
N ALA A 297 5.34 -2.58 -14.40
CA ALA A 297 6.38 -1.98 -15.21
C ALA A 297 7.72 -1.82 -14.47
N LEU A 298 7.70 -1.44 -13.19
CA LEU A 298 8.92 -1.32 -12.39
C LEU A 298 9.57 -2.67 -12.09
N LEU A 299 8.77 -3.73 -11.94
CA LEU A 299 9.27 -5.09 -11.80
C LEU A 299 9.92 -5.59 -13.11
N TYR A 300 9.29 -5.35 -14.26
CA TYR A 300 9.89 -5.67 -15.55
C TYR A 300 11.15 -4.84 -15.83
N LYS A 301 11.16 -3.57 -15.44
CA LYS A 301 12.37 -2.73 -15.50
C LYS A 301 13.49 -3.32 -14.66
N PHE A 302 13.20 -3.81 -13.45
CA PHE A 302 14.19 -4.47 -12.60
C PHE A 302 14.81 -5.69 -13.31
N ASP A 303 14.00 -6.54 -13.92
CA ASP A 303 14.47 -7.71 -14.67
C ASP A 303 15.31 -7.32 -15.90
N ALA A 304 14.89 -6.29 -16.64
CA ALA A 304 15.62 -5.76 -17.79
C ALA A 304 17.01 -5.21 -17.40
N MET A 305 17.14 -4.68 -16.19
CA MET A 305 18.39 -4.15 -15.65
C MET A 305 19.31 -5.23 -15.06
N ALA A 306 18.84 -6.46 -14.84
CA ALA A 306 19.67 -7.52 -14.27
C ALA A 306 20.77 -7.97 -15.25
N GLU A 307 22.03 -7.90 -14.82
CA GLU A 307 23.18 -8.32 -15.64
C GLU A 307 23.11 -9.82 -15.99
N GLY A 308 23.37 -10.16 -17.25
CA GLY A 308 23.39 -11.55 -17.72
C GLY A 308 22.01 -12.24 -17.85
N GLY A 309 20.90 -11.53 -17.63
CA GLY A 309 19.56 -12.09 -17.79
C GLY A 309 19.23 -12.47 -19.23
N ALA A 310 18.70 -13.68 -19.45
CA ALA A 310 18.32 -14.16 -20.79
C ALA A 310 17.10 -13.43 -21.38
N LEU A 311 16.24 -12.85 -20.54
CA LEU A 311 14.96 -12.25 -20.94
C LEU A 311 14.97 -10.71 -20.82
N ARG A 312 16.15 -10.07 -20.88
CA ARG A 312 16.28 -8.62 -20.66
C ARG A 312 15.51 -7.80 -21.70
N GLN A 313 15.59 -8.19 -22.97
CA GLN A 313 14.88 -7.53 -24.06
C GLN A 313 13.37 -7.63 -23.87
N GLU A 314 12.86 -8.85 -23.65
CA GLU A 314 11.44 -9.09 -23.39
C GLU A 314 10.93 -8.32 -22.17
N SER A 315 11.76 -8.20 -21.13
CA SER A 315 11.43 -7.43 -19.92
C SER A 315 11.41 -5.92 -20.18
N ALA A 316 12.31 -5.40 -21.02
CA ALA A 316 12.29 -4.00 -21.41
C ALA A 316 11.02 -3.64 -22.20
N ASP A 317 10.65 -4.51 -23.16
CA ASP A 317 9.42 -4.36 -23.95
C ASP A 317 8.18 -4.43 -23.05
N ALA A 318 8.13 -5.41 -22.14
CA ALA A 318 7.04 -5.56 -21.18
C ALA A 318 6.92 -4.35 -20.24
N ALA A 319 8.03 -3.76 -19.81
CA ALA A 319 8.03 -2.56 -18.99
C ALA A 319 7.44 -1.35 -19.72
N LEU A 320 7.88 -1.09 -20.97
CA LEU A 320 7.35 0.01 -21.77
C LEU A 320 5.87 -0.20 -22.13
N GLN A 321 5.47 -1.43 -22.45
CA GLN A 321 4.07 -1.78 -22.72
C GLN A 321 3.19 -1.54 -21.48
N ALA A 322 3.63 -2.02 -20.32
CA ALA A 322 2.91 -1.81 -19.06
C ALA A 322 2.79 -0.31 -18.72
N LEU A 323 3.82 0.50 -18.98
CA LEU A 323 3.76 1.95 -18.79
C LEU A 323 2.82 2.65 -19.77
N SER A 324 2.75 2.20 -21.03
CA SER A 324 1.78 2.70 -22.00
C SER A 324 0.35 2.47 -21.52
N TYR A 325 0.05 1.25 -21.08
CA TYR A 325 -1.27 0.94 -20.52
C TYR A 325 -1.54 1.64 -19.17
N ALA A 326 -0.50 1.88 -18.37
CA ALA A 326 -0.64 2.69 -17.16
C ALA A 326 -1.02 4.14 -17.51
N LEU A 327 -0.40 4.73 -18.53
CA LEU A 327 -0.76 6.06 -19.01
C LEU A 327 -2.21 6.13 -19.50
N GLU A 328 -2.66 5.15 -20.27
CA GLU A 328 -4.07 5.04 -20.69
C GLU A 328 -5.02 4.96 -19.48
N ALA A 329 -4.72 4.09 -18.52
CA ALA A 329 -5.51 3.95 -17.30
C ALA A 329 -5.49 5.23 -16.45
N ALA A 330 -4.38 5.98 -16.43
CA ALA A 330 -4.29 7.26 -15.74
C ALA A 330 -5.20 8.32 -16.37
N CYS A 331 -5.25 8.38 -17.71
CA CYS A 331 -6.15 9.25 -18.45
C CYS A 331 -7.62 8.85 -18.25
N GLU A 332 -7.96 7.57 -18.32
CA GLU A 332 -9.32 7.07 -18.03
C GLU A 332 -9.78 7.35 -16.60
N ALA A 333 -8.84 7.45 -15.66
CA ALA A 333 -9.13 7.79 -14.27
C ALA A 333 -9.20 9.31 -14.01
N ASP A 334 -9.08 10.15 -15.05
CA ASP A 334 -8.96 11.61 -14.97
C ASP A 334 -7.92 12.06 -13.92
N SER A 335 -6.83 11.31 -13.82
CA SER A 335 -5.86 11.45 -12.74
C SER A 335 -4.55 12.05 -13.24
N ILE A 336 -4.46 13.37 -13.18
CA ILE A 336 -3.27 14.15 -13.57
C ILE A 336 -2.00 13.68 -12.86
N ASP A 337 -2.08 13.37 -11.57
CA ASP A 337 -0.97 12.79 -10.77
C ASP A 337 -0.49 11.44 -11.33
N ALA A 338 -1.42 10.60 -11.79
CA ALA A 338 -1.08 9.30 -12.36
C ALA A 338 -0.43 9.46 -13.74
N VAL A 339 -0.90 10.42 -14.54
CA VAL A 339 -0.29 10.77 -15.84
C VAL A 339 1.13 11.28 -15.62
N GLN A 340 1.35 12.14 -14.63
CA GLN A 340 2.67 12.64 -14.24
C GLN A 340 3.62 11.48 -13.89
N HIS A 341 3.19 10.57 -13.03
CA HIS A 341 3.99 9.40 -12.64
C HIS A 341 4.31 8.47 -13.83
N ALA A 342 3.33 8.19 -14.68
CA ALA A 342 3.55 7.38 -15.89
C ALA A 342 4.57 8.07 -16.81
N ALA A 343 4.42 9.37 -17.07
CA ALA A 343 5.33 10.14 -17.91
C ALA A 343 6.77 10.11 -17.37
N ALA A 344 6.96 10.31 -16.06
CA ALA A 344 8.28 10.23 -15.43
C ALA A 344 8.91 8.84 -15.60
N ASN A 345 8.14 7.77 -15.35
CA ASN A 345 8.63 6.41 -15.47
C ASN A 345 8.93 6.02 -16.93
N ILE A 346 8.13 6.48 -17.90
CA ILE A 346 8.39 6.26 -19.33
C ILE A 346 9.72 6.92 -19.72
N GLY A 347 9.89 8.21 -19.41
CA GLY A 347 11.11 8.93 -19.73
C GLY A 347 12.36 8.28 -19.13
N TRP A 348 12.27 7.88 -17.86
CA TRP A 348 13.37 7.20 -17.18
C TRP A 348 13.68 5.80 -17.73
N CYS A 349 12.66 4.99 -18.07
CA CYS A 349 12.87 3.68 -18.67
C CYS A 349 13.48 3.78 -20.06
N LEU A 350 13.01 4.71 -20.90
CA LEU A 350 13.59 4.95 -22.23
C LEU A 350 15.10 5.24 -22.14
N TRP A 351 15.48 6.11 -21.21
CA TRP A 351 16.89 6.42 -20.98
C TRP A 351 17.68 5.19 -20.55
N LEU A 352 17.22 4.50 -19.50
CA LEU A 352 17.92 3.33 -18.96
C LEU A 352 18.04 2.19 -19.96
N PHE A 353 16.97 1.85 -20.68
CA PHE A 353 17.00 0.77 -21.66
C PHE A 353 17.89 1.12 -22.83
N ARG A 354 17.98 2.40 -23.23
CA ARG A 354 18.97 2.79 -24.22
C ARG A 354 20.40 2.67 -23.71
N GLN A 355 20.68 3.03 -22.45
CA GLN A 355 22.02 2.84 -21.86
C GLN A 355 22.46 1.38 -21.81
N LEU A 356 21.52 0.45 -21.82
CA LEU A 356 21.75 -0.99 -21.79
C LEU A 356 21.68 -1.64 -23.18
N ASP A 357 21.60 -0.83 -24.25
CA ASP A 357 21.42 -1.27 -25.64
C ASP A 357 20.20 -2.19 -25.85
N LEU A 358 19.14 -1.98 -25.06
CA LEU A 358 17.86 -2.70 -25.17
C LEU A 358 16.85 -1.99 -26.10
N LEU A 359 17.26 -0.91 -26.75
CA LEU A 359 16.45 -0.14 -27.71
C LEU A 359 17.24 0.09 -28.99
N ASP A 360 16.62 -0.23 -30.13
CA ASP A 360 17.23 -0.10 -31.46
C ASP A 360 17.39 1.36 -31.93
N GLN A 361 16.67 2.29 -31.29
CA GLN A 361 16.65 3.69 -31.70
C GLN A 361 17.98 4.40 -31.39
N PRO A 362 18.40 5.37 -32.22
CA PRO A 362 19.66 6.08 -32.01
C PRO A 362 19.63 6.89 -30.70
N LEU A 363 20.76 6.91 -30.00
CA LEU A 363 20.88 7.53 -28.67
C LEU A 363 20.33 8.97 -28.62
N PRO A 364 20.65 9.89 -29.56
CA PRO A 364 20.11 11.25 -29.51
C PRO A 364 18.58 11.31 -29.60
N ALA A 365 17.96 10.43 -30.39
CA ALA A 365 16.51 10.38 -30.53
C ALA A 365 15.85 9.88 -29.25
N VAL A 366 16.40 8.82 -28.63
CA VAL A 366 15.89 8.32 -27.34
C VAL A 366 16.12 9.32 -26.23
N GLN A 367 17.27 9.99 -26.19
CA GLN A 367 17.58 11.03 -25.21
C GLN A 367 16.59 12.19 -25.30
N ALA A 368 16.31 12.69 -26.51
CA ALA A 368 15.32 13.73 -26.73
C ALA A 368 13.90 13.28 -26.33
N GLN A 369 13.52 12.04 -26.64
CA GLN A 369 12.20 11.52 -26.26
C GLN A 369 12.07 11.28 -24.75
N ALA A 370 13.12 10.80 -24.09
CA ALA A 370 13.18 10.65 -22.64
C ALA A 370 13.06 12.01 -21.94
N MET A 371 13.79 13.02 -22.45
CA MET A 371 13.70 14.41 -22.01
C MET A 371 12.27 14.95 -22.18
N ARG A 372 11.61 14.70 -23.31
CA ARG A 372 10.22 15.11 -23.56
C ARG A 372 9.23 14.50 -22.57
N TRP A 373 9.35 13.21 -22.27
CA TRP A 373 8.49 12.53 -21.30
C TRP A 373 8.67 13.05 -19.87
N LEU A 374 9.91 13.26 -19.43
CA LEU A 374 10.18 13.88 -18.12
C LEU A 374 9.77 15.35 -18.08
N GLY A 375 9.91 16.07 -19.20
CA GLY A 375 9.41 17.42 -19.34
C GLY A 375 7.89 17.52 -19.31
N LEU A 376 7.16 16.53 -19.83
CA LEU A 376 5.70 16.44 -19.65
C LEU A 376 5.36 16.27 -18.18
N SER A 377 6.08 15.37 -17.49
CA SER A 377 5.94 15.19 -16.05
C SER A 377 6.18 16.51 -15.28
N GLU A 378 7.29 17.20 -15.55
CA GLU A 378 7.60 18.51 -14.93
C GLU A 378 6.58 19.60 -15.29
N TRP A 379 6.12 19.65 -16.53
CA TRP A 379 5.09 20.59 -16.95
C TRP A 379 3.77 20.34 -16.21
N ILE A 380 3.40 19.08 -15.99
CA ILE A 380 2.24 18.73 -15.17
C ILE A 380 2.47 19.18 -13.71
N CYS A 381 3.65 18.93 -13.16
CA CYS A 381 4.01 19.35 -11.81
C CYS A 381 3.85 20.86 -11.63
N ASP A 382 4.39 21.65 -12.55
CA ASP A 382 4.32 23.12 -12.56
C ASP A 382 2.88 23.64 -12.67
N ARG A 383 2.10 23.11 -13.63
CA ARG A 383 0.75 23.63 -13.93
C ARG A 383 -0.30 23.28 -12.90
N PHE A 384 -0.19 22.09 -12.29
CA PHE A 384 -1.19 21.59 -11.36
C PHE A 384 -0.71 21.58 -9.91
N GLY A 385 0.56 21.97 -9.68
CA GLY A 385 1.22 21.85 -8.38
C GLY A 385 1.12 20.42 -7.87
N VAL A 386 1.58 19.45 -8.65
CA VAL A 386 1.71 18.05 -8.22
C VAL A 386 3.19 17.68 -8.21
N GLY A 387 3.63 16.74 -7.36
CA GLY A 387 5.00 16.20 -7.44
C GLY A 387 6.13 17.11 -6.94
N SER A 388 5.82 18.22 -6.25
CA SER A 388 6.79 19.26 -5.85
C SER A 388 7.83 18.87 -4.79
N ALA A 389 7.70 17.72 -4.11
CA ALA A 389 8.63 17.29 -3.05
C ALA A 389 9.53 16.10 -3.39
N SER A 390 9.63 15.75 -4.68
CA SER A 390 10.58 14.74 -5.13
C SER A 390 11.66 15.38 -6.00
N ALA A 391 12.93 15.10 -5.69
CA ALA A 391 14.04 15.50 -6.54
C ALA A 391 14.22 14.58 -7.76
N TRP A 392 13.43 13.50 -7.88
CA TRP A 392 13.66 12.47 -8.89
C TRP A 392 13.60 12.99 -10.33
N ASN A 393 12.64 13.85 -10.69
CA ASN A 393 12.58 14.40 -12.04
C ASN A 393 13.81 15.26 -12.34
N THR A 394 14.22 16.14 -11.41
CA THR A 394 15.46 16.90 -11.53
C THR A 394 16.67 15.99 -11.74
N ILE A 395 16.82 14.97 -10.90
CA ILE A 395 17.91 13.99 -10.99
C ILE A 395 17.90 13.28 -12.35
N PHE A 396 16.74 12.79 -12.81
CA PHE A 396 16.61 12.06 -14.06
C PHE A 396 16.90 12.95 -15.27
N ILE A 397 16.39 14.17 -15.28
CA ILE A 397 16.63 15.14 -16.35
C ILE A 397 18.10 15.53 -16.40
N LEU A 398 18.72 15.86 -15.26
CA LEU A 398 20.15 16.16 -15.20
C LEU A 398 20.98 14.98 -15.72
N ARG A 399 20.62 13.75 -15.34
CA ARG A 399 21.33 12.55 -15.76
C ARG A 399 21.14 12.25 -17.26
N ILE A 400 19.96 12.49 -17.81
CA ILE A 400 19.70 12.38 -19.26
C ILE A 400 20.44 13.48 -20.00
N ALA A 401 20.45 14.72 -19.48
CA ALA A 401 21.20 15.83 -20.07
C ALA A 401 22.69 15.54 -20.10
N ARG A 402 23.24 15.00 -18.99
CA ARG A 402 24.62 14.52 -18.91
C ARG A 402 24.92 13.48 -19.99
N GLY A 403 23.97 12.61 -20.32
CA GLY A 403 24.14 11.65 -21.40
C GLY A 403 25.18 10.56 -21.09
N ASN A 404 25.89 10.08 -22.11
CA ASN A 404 26.99 9.11 -21.99
C ASN A 404 28.32 9.76 -21.60
N CYS A 405 28.27 10.91 -20.94
CA CYS A 405 29.45 11.54 -20.40
C CYS A 405 30.07 10.63 -19.32
N HIS A 406 31.30 10.17 -19.56
CA HIS A 406 32.02 9.23 -18.72
C HIS A 406 33.00 9.94 -17.77
N GLY A 407 33.61 9.17 -16.87
CA GLY A 407 34.73 9.67 -16.08
C GLY A 407 35.91 10.10 -16.94
N ALA A 408 36.65 11.09 -16.47
CA ALA A 408 37.84 11.57 -17.14
C ALA A 408 39.01 11.71 -16.15
N SER A 409 40.20 11.34 -16.58
CA SER A 409 41.41 11.37 -15.74
C SER A 409 41.96 12.79 -15.50
N SER A 410 41.47 13.80 -16.23
CA SER A 410 41.87 15.19 -16.06
C SER A 410 40.67 16.13 -16.23
N LEU A 411 40.75 17.32 -15.60
CA LEU A 411 39.73 18.37 -15.75
C LEU A 411 39.60 18.83 -17.21
N ALA A 412 40.71 18.90 -17.95
CA ALA A 412 40.70 19.29 -19.36
C ALA A 412 39.88 18.29 -20.19
N THR A 413 40.16 16.99 -20.07
CA THR A 413 39.40 15.93 -20.76
C THR A 413 37.93 15.93 -20.32
N PHE A 414 37.68 16.12 -19.03
CA PHE A 414 36.31 16.17 -18.50
C PHE A 414 35.48 17.30 -19.12
N ARG A 415 36.08 18.46 -19.36
CA ARG A 415 35.41 19.62 -19.96
C ARG A 415 35.24 19.51 -21.49
N THR A 416 35.87 18.53 -22.15
CA THR A 416 35.63 18.26 -23.57
C THR A 416 34.36 17.44 -23.83
N GLN A 417 33.78 16.88 -22.76
CA GLN A 417 32.53 16.12 -22.85
C GLN A 417 31.39 16.99 -23.37
N GLN A 418 30.39 16.35 -23.98
CA GLN A 418 29.29 17.01 -24.69
C GLN A 418 27.95 16.58 -24.08
N PRO A 419 27.60 17.06 -22.87
CA PRO A 419 26.24 16.91 -22.37
C PRO A 419 25.28 17.70 -23.27
N MET A 420 24.03 17.26 -23.33
CA MET A 420 22.95 18.00 -23.99
C MET A 420 22.86 19.41 -23.38
N SER A 421 22.88 20.44 -24.20
CA SER A 421 22.70 21.82 -23.78
C SER A 421 21.26 22.10 -23.36
N LEU A 422 21.04 23.16 -22.55
CA LEU A 422 19.69 23.58 -22.18
C LEU A 422 18.84 23.98 -23.40
N SER A 423 19.45 24.56 -24.45
CA SER A 423 18.74 24.90 -25.68
C SER A 423 18.28 23.65 -26.45
N GLU A 424 19.14 22.62 -26.54
CA GLU A 424 18.75 21.34 -27.12
C GLU A 424 17.65 20.65 -26.31
N ALA A 425 17.73 20.71 -24.98
CA ALA A 425 16.66 20.21 -24.12
C ALA A 425 15.36 20.99 -24.35
N ALA A 426 15.40 22.33 -24.37
CA ALA A 426 14.23 23.16 -24.65
C ALA A 426 13.58 22.85 -26.01
N LEU A 427 14.40 22.57 -27.04
CA LEU A 427 13.91 22.11 -28.34
C LEU A 427 13.26 20.73 -28.25
N ALA A 428 13.89 19.78 -27.54
CA ALA A 428 13.35 18.44 -27.36
C ALA A 428 11.97 18.47 -26.66
N LEU A 429 11.76 19.42 -25.75
CA LEU A 429 10.53 19.58 -24.99
C LEU A 429 9.35 20.10 -25.81
N GLN A 430 9.54 20.73 -26.96
CA GLN A 430 8.44 21.32 -27.72
C GLN A 430 7.32 20.30 -27.98
N PRO A 431 6.04 20.69 -27.80
CA PRO A 431 5.53 22.05 -27.51
C PRO A 431 5.48 22.43 -26.01
N LEU A 432 6.05 21.62 -25.12
CA LEU A 432 5.97 21.83 -23.68
C LEU A 432 6.89 22.97 -23.23
N SER A 433 6.42 23.76 -22.26
CA SER A 433 7.21 24.80 -21.58
C SER A 433 7.53 24.34 -20.17
N ALA A 434 8.56 23.52 -19.99
CA ALA A 434 8.95 23.06 -18.65
C ALA A 434 9.77 24.13 -17.91
N PRO A 435 9.62 24.28 -16.58
CA PRO A 435 10.27 25.37 -15.81
C PRO A 435 11.78 25.43 -15.98
N PHE A 436 12.46 24.27 -16.00
CA PHE A 436 13.91 24.21 -16.09
C PHE A 436 14.46 24.74 -17.42
N ALA A 437 13.67 24.64 -18.50
CA ALA A 437 14.07 25.05 -19.84
C ALA A 437 13.88 26.56 -20.09
N LEU A 438 13.13 27.26 -19.22
CA LEU A 438 12.86 28.71 -19.35
C LEU A 438 13.46 29.54 -18.22
N GLY A 439 13.73 28.95 -17.06
CA GLY A 439 14.17 29.67 -15.85
C GLY A 439 15.68 29.71 -15.60
N PHE A 440 16.49 28.95 -16.34
CA PHE A 440 17.91 28.76 -16.02
C PHE A 440 18.81 28.87 -17.26
N ASN A 441 20.05 29.29 -17.05
CA ASN A 441 21.04 29.51 -18.12
C ASN A 441 22.06 28.38 -18.26
N HIS A 442 22.16 27.49 -17.25
CA HIS A 442 23.02 26.31 -17.27
C HIS A 442 22.49 25.25 -16.29
N TRP A 443 22.88 23.99 -16.43
CA TRP A 443 22.27 22.87 -15.69
C TRP A 443 22.59 22.91 -14.20
N PHE A 444 23.81 23.36 -13.85
CA PHE A 444 24.18 23.51 -12.44
C PHE A 444 23.28 24.51 -11.70
N ALA A 445 22.84 25.61 -12.35
CA ALA A 445 21.96 26.59 -11.71
C ALA A 445 20.62 25.97 -11.29
N TRP A 446 20.08 25.08 -12.12
CA TRP A 446 18.85 24.37 -11.78
C TRP A 446 19.05 23.38 -10.64
N ALA A 447 20.13 22.58 -10.67
CA ALA A 447 20.48 21.67 -9.59
C ALA A 447 20.69 22.42 -8.26
N GLN A 448 21.36 23.57 -8.31
CA GLN A 448 21.59 24.45 -7.17
C GLN A 448 20.28 25.00 -6.61
N PHE A 449 19.37 25.49 -7.47
CA PHE A 449 18.06 25.96 -7.04
C PHE A 449 17.29 24.87 -6.28
N THR A 450 17.28 23.62 -6.78
CA THR A 450 16.63 22.51 -6.08
C THR A 450 17.29 22.18 -4.73
N LEU A 451 18.62 22.34 -4.62
CA LEU A 451 19.32 22.20 -3.33
C LEU A 451 18.99 23.36 -2.36
N GLU A 452 18.82 24.58 -2.85
CA GLU A 452 18.42 25.75 -2.05
C GLU A 452 16.98 25.60 -1.52
N GLU A 453 16.07 25.02 -2.31
CA GLU A 453 14.72 24.66 -1.86
C GLU A 453 14.78 23.63 -0.71
N TYR A 454 15.70 22.67 -0.77
CA TYR A 454 15.95 21.74 0.34
C TYR A 454 16.56 22.42 1.56
N ASP A 455 17.61 23.24 1.37
CA ASP A 455 18.36 23.90 2.44
C ASP A 455 17.49 24.93 3.18
N SER A 456 16.55 25.58 2.49
CA SER A 456 15.55 26.47 3.10
C SER A 456 14.48 25.73 3.92
N GLY A 457 14.43 24.40 3.82
CA GLY A 457 13.42 23.56 4.46
C GLY A 457 12.05 23.60 3.79
N ARG A 458 11.91 24.28 2.64
CA ARG A 458 10.69 24.27 1.82
C ARG A 458 10.41 22.86 1.29
N LEU A 459 11.45 22.17 0.83
CA LEU A 459 11.39 20.78 0.38
C LEU A 459 12.18 19.87 1.33
N ARG A 460 11.77 18.60 1.41
CA ARG A 460 12.46 17.57 2.18
C ARG A 460 12.68 16.35 1.30
N PHE A 461 13.95 16.03 1.07
CA PHE A 461 14.33 14.86 0.29
C PHE A 461 14.85 13.75 1.20
N PRO A 462 14.44 12.49 0.97
CA PRO A 462 15.08 11.34 1.58
C PRO A 462 16.59 11.29 1.27
N PRO A 463 17.42 10.67 2.13
CA PRO A 463 18.87 10.61 1.97
C PRO A 463 19.35 10.21 0.57
N LEU A 464 18.72 9.20 -0.03
CA LEU A 464 19.11 8.69 -1.36
C LEU A 464 18.84 9.70 -2.48
N GLN A 465 17.72 10.45 -2.39
CA GLN A 465 17.40 11.50 -3.36
C GLN A 465 18.39 12.66 -3.24
N LEU A 466 18.67 13.11 -2.01
CA LEU A 466 19.64 14.18 -1.79
C LEU A 466 21.04 13.79 -2.29
N ALA A 467 21.50 12.57 -2.01
CA ALA A 467 22.78 12.08 -2.50
C ALA A 467 22.85 12.06 -4.04
N ASN A 468 21.78 11.62 -4.72
CA ASN A 468 21.72 11.66 -6.19
C ASN A 468 21.72 13.10 -6.72
N LEU A 469 20.96 14.01 -6.11
CA LEU A 469 20.93 15.42 -6.52
C LEU A 469 22.30 16.08 -6.34
N LEU A 470 22.97 15.86 -5.20
CA LEU A 470 24.32 16.36 -4.95
C LEU A 470 25.34 15.79 -5.94
N LEU A 471 25.21 14.53 -6.34
CA LEU A 471 26.08 13.92 -7.36
C LEU A 471 25.93 14.62 -8.72
N GLU A 472 24.70 14.81 -9.19
CA GLU A 472 24.46 15.49 -10.47
C GLU A 472 24.88 16.97 -10.39
N ALA A 473 24.60 17.64 -9.27
CA ALA A 473 25.07 19.02 -9.02
C ALA A 473 26.60 19.12 -9.05
N ALA A 474 27.32 18.18 -8.42
CA ALA A 474 28.77 18.14 -8.46
C ALA A 474 29.30 17.95 -9.88
N TRP A 475 28.71 17.04 -10.65
CA TRP A 475 29.12 16.76 -12.03
C TRP A 475 28.98 18.03 -12.91
N PHE A 476 27.81 18.67 -12.90
CA PHE A 476 27.59 19.88 -13.70
C PHE A 476 28.38 21.08 -13.17
N CYS A 477 28.59 21.21 -11.87
CA CYS A 477 29.44 22.26 -11.30
C CYS A 477 30.88 22.15 -11.83
N VAL A 478 31.47 20.94 -11.80
CA VAL A 478 32.83 20.71 -12.32
C VAL A 478 32.89 20.92 -13.83
N PHE A 479 31.87 20.46 -14.56
CA PHE A 479 31.81 20.60 -16.02
C PHE A 479 31.76 22.08 -16.43
N GLU A 480 30.86 22.85 -15.83
CA GLU A 480 30.59 24.24 -16.22
C GLU A 480 31.62 25.20 -15.60
N GLN A 481 31.90 25.07 -14.29
CA GLN A 481 32.70 26.02 -13.51
C GLN A 481 34.13 25.53 -13.18
N GLY A 482 34.44 24.26 -13.44
CA GLY A 482 35.76 23.67 -13.16
C GLY A 482 35.91 23.18 -11.72
N ALA A 483 37.13 22.82 -11.33
CA ALA A 483 37.48 22.44 -9.96
C ALA A 483 37.45 23.66 -9.02
N SER A 484 36.24 24.07 -8.66
CA SER A 484 35.97 25.26 -7.85
C SER A 484 35.76 24.90 -6.36
N LEU A 485 35.77 25.93 -5.50
CA LEU A 485 35.38 25.77 -4.09
C LEU A 485 33.94 25.25 -3.96
N ALA A 486 33.03 25.67 -4.84
CA ALA A 486 31.65 25.21 -4.84
C ALA A 486 31.56 23.71 -5.16
N ALA A 487 32.30 23.24 -6.17
CA ALA A 487 32.36 21.82 -6.50
C ALA A 487 32.89 20.98 -5.32
N TYR A 488 33.95 21.46 -4.65
CA TYR A 488 34.49 20.81 -3.45
C TYR A 488 33.45 20.74 -2.32
N GLN A 489 32.76 21.84 -2.03
CA GLN A 489 31.73 21.89 -0.99
C GLN A 489 30.56 20.94 -1.26
N ILE A 490 30.10 20.84 -2.51
CA ILE A 490 29.02 19.91 -2.90
C ILE A 490 29.47 18.46 -2.71
N VAL A 491 30.71 18.14 -3.06
CA VAL A 491 31.24 16.78 -2.87
C VAL A 491 31.41 16.44 -1.40
N GLU A 492 31.90 17.37 -0.57
CA GLU A 492 31.97 17.13 0.87
C GLU A 492 30.59 16.91 1.49
N ARG A 493 29.59 17.70 1.07
CA ARG A 493 28.18 17.46 1.44
C ARG A 493 27.71 16.07 0.99
N LEU A 494 28.04 15.66 -0.24
CA LEU A 494 27.71 14.31 -0.74
C LEU A 494 28.38 13.24 0.12
N ARG A 495 29.68 13.33 0.39
CA ARG A 495 30.44 12.37 1.21
C ARG A 495 29.82 12.22 2.60
N ALA A 496 29.44 13.32 3.24
CA ALA A 496 28.71 13.30 4.51
C ALA A 496 27.37 12.57 4.36
N GLN A 497 26.61 12.88 3.31
CA GLN A 497 25.31 12.26 3.05
C GLN A 497 25.39 10.74 2.79
N LEU A 498 26.49 10.25 2.23
CA LEU A 498 26.68 8.81 1.98
C LEU A 498 26.71 7.98 3.27
N LEU A 499 27.02 8.59 4.42
CA LEU A 499 27.01 7.90 5.71
C LEU A 499 25.60 7.46 6.13
N GLU A 500 24.57 8.19 5.70
CA GLU A 500 23.16 7.91 5.95
C GLU A 500 22.58 6.81 5.04
N LEU A 501 23.31 6.43 3.98
CA LEU A 501 22.86 5.42 3.01
C LEU A 501 23.21 3.99 3.44
N ARG A 502 22.49 3.01 2.91
CA ARG A 502 22.80 1.58 3.07
C ARG A 502 24.11 1.24 2.37
N PRO A 503 24.90 0.26 2.86
CA PRO A 503 26.17 -0.11 2.23
C PRO A 503 26.07 -0.44 0.74
N SER A 504 24.99 -1.11 0.31
CA SER A 504 24.74 -1.44 -1.10
C SER A 504 24.51 -0.21 -1.97
N GLU A 505 23.96 0.87 -1.42
CA GLU A 505 23.71 2.12 -2.15
C GLU A 505 24.99 2.94 -2.33
N ARG A 506 25.91 2.87 -1.37
CA ARG A 506 27.16 3.66 -1.36
C ARG A 506 28.12 3.29 -2.48
N VAL A 507 28.08 2.05 -2.98
CA VAL A 507 29.00 1.55 -4.02
C VAL A 507 28.90 2.43 -5.26
N PHE A 508 27.69 2.63 -5.77
CA PHE A 508 27.41 3.49 -6.93
C PHE A 508 28.02 4.89 -6.80
N PHE A 509 27.85 5.53 -5.64
CA PHE A 509 28.35 6.90 -5.43
C PHE A 509 29.87 6.99 -5.34
N ARG A 510 30.54 5.97 -4.79
CA ARG A 510 32.01 5.95 -4.75
C ARG A 510 32.58 5.85 -6.16
N ASP A 511 32.02 4.98 -6.98
CA ASP A 511 32.45 4.80 -8.37
C ASP A 511 32.17 6.09 -9.17
N ALA A 512 30.99 6.69 -9.01
CA ALA A 512 30.65 7.94 -9.67
C ALA A 512 31.51 9.13 -9.23
N LEU A 513 31.87 9.22 -7.94
CA LEU A 513 32.77 10.26 -7.43
C LEU A 513 34.20 10.10 -7.95
N SER A 514 34.67 8.87 -8.15
CA SER A 514 35.99 8.61 -8.74
C SER A 514 36.11 9.08 -10.18
N ALA A 515 34.97 9.21 -10.87
CA ALA A 515 34.87 9.67 -12.25
C ALA A 515 34.87 11.20 -12.40
N ILE A 516 34.73 11.96 -11.29
CA ILE A 516 34.75 13.42 -11.30
C ILE A 516 36.17 13.89 -10.94
N PRO A 517 36.85 14.68 -11.80
CA PRO A 517 38.19 15.17 -11.52
C PRO A 517 38.13 16.31 -10.49
N LEU A 518 38.16 15.91 -9.22
CA LEU A 518 38.24 16.80 -8.07
C LEU A 518 39.71 17.15 -7.78
N PRO A 519 39.97 18.33 -7.18
CA PRO A 519 41.31 18.75 -6.81
C PRO A 519 41.95 17.86 -5.74
#